data_AF-A0A0C2D9C5-F1
#
_entry.id   AF-A0A0C2D9C5-F1
#
_cell.length_a   1.000
_cell.length_b   1.000
_cell.length_c   1.000
_cell.angle_alpha   90.00
_cell.angle_beta   90.00
_cell.angle_gamma   90.00
#
_symmetry.space_group_name_H-M   'P 1'
#
loop_
_entity.id
_entity.type
_entity.pdbx_description
1 polymer ?
#
loop_
_entity_poly.entity_id
_entity_poly.type
_entity_poly.pdbx_seq_one_letter_code
_entity_poly.pdbx_strand_id
1 'polypeptide(L)'
;MSECMRAIIQPNAHAITRKGSDAYAVSDTWSSCGSIPSRSGTTACVVLLRRGRLWTANCGDSTCVLGIRVGGLCSFDSSIVNLFNSDLEGRSWYPAGIRATSPHSLNARERARVARDGGQVAMDSRGDPRVVFTWCDRHCWARQSRCSHRKSHYPCLNIARSLGDFWSFSSETGRFAVSCDPDIRSFSIADDNIFACCLHSDGVALSPAAIMKTINASAFEDKENIFEERARNHAMEVIIQNRHYLRSRPYRDNAAAVAVSIFFVLGTSAEVKAINAGCNQRLIANSPVYLLSAGG
;
A
#
# COMPACT_ATOMS: atom_id res chain seq x y z
N MET A 1 -5.91 -6.71 -16.85
CA MET A 1 -5.93 -6.58 -15.36
C MET A 1 -4.72 -5.81 -14.84
N SER A 2 -3.48 -6.15 -15.21
CA SER A 2 -2.29 -5.34 -14.84
C SER A 2 -2.42 -3.88 -15.30
N GLU A 3 -2.80 -3.64 -16.56
CA GLU A 3 -3.06 -2.29 -17.08
C GLU A 3 -4.22 -1.60 -16.37
N CYS A 4 -5.27 -2.32 -15.98
CA CYS A 4 -6.38 -1.76 -15.20
C CYS A 4 -5.92 -1.29 -13.82
N MET A 5 -5.06 -2.07 -13.15
CA MET A 5 -4.45 -1.69 -11.87
C MET A 5 -3.51 -0.50 -12.00
N ARG A 6 -2.72 -0.47 -13.07
CA ARG A 6 -1.90 0.71 -13.42
C ARG A 6 -2.79 1.93 -13.65
N ALA A 7 -3.91 1.79 -14.35
CA ALA A 7 -4.87 2.88 -14.57
C ALA A 7 -5.58 3.34 -13.30
N ILE A 8 -5.85 2.45 -12.33
CA ILE A 8 -6.40 2.84 -11.01
C ILE A 8 -5.42 3.74 -10.25
N ILE A 9 -4.12 3.41 -10.31
CA ILE A 9 -3.06 4.18 -9.64
C ILE A 9 -2.62 5.40 -10.47
N GLN A 10 -2.70 5.31 -11.80
CA GLN A 10 -2.26 6.31 -12.78
C GLN A 10 -3.33 6.52 -13.87
N PRO A 11 -4.46 7.16 -13.56
CA PRO A 11 -5.53 7.35 -14.55
C PRO A 11 -5.09 8.17 -15.77
N ASN A 12 -4.01 8.96 -15.65
CA ASN A 12 -3.49 9.86 -16.70
C ASN A 12 -1.98 9.69 -17.00
N ALA A 13 -1.45 8.46 -17.01
CA ALA A 13 -0.03 8.22 -17.36
C ALA A 13 0.37 8.74 -18.77
N HIS A 14 -0.61 8.97 -19.66
CA HIS A 14 -0.41 9.52 -21.00
C HIS A 14 -0.34 11.06 -21.07
N ALA A 15 -0.57 11.79 -19.98
CA ALA A 15 -0.64 13.26 -20.00
C ALA A 15 0.72 13.98 -20.03
N ILE A 16 1.84 13.24 -20.10
CA ILE A 16 3.19 13.82 -20.19
C ILE A 16 3.78 13.48 -21.57
N THR A 17 3.16 14.01 -22.61
CA THR A 17 3.75 14.03 -23.96
C THR A 17 4.31 15.42 -24.25
N ARG A 18 5.52 15.49 -24.82
CA ARG A 18 6.10 16.73 -25.34
C ARG A 18 5.12 17.43 -26.29
N LYS A 19 4.69 18.64 -25.95
CA LYS A 19 4.14 19.61 -26.90
C LYS A 19 5.12 20.79 -27.02
N GLY A 20 5.84 20.86 -28.14
CA GLY A 20 6.54 22.07 -28.57
C GLY A 20 7.61 22.61 -27.61
N SER A 21 8.04 23.84 -27.87
CA SER A 21 9.18 24.55 -27.26
C SER A 21 8.95 25.09 -25.84
N ASP A 22 7.76 24.89 -25.26
CA ASP A 22 7.36 25.42 -23.96
C ASP A 22 7.12 24.31 -22.93
N ALA A 23 7.35 24.65 -21.66
CA ALA A 23 7.47 23.74 -20.53
C ALA A 23 6.28 22.76 -20.40
N TYR A 24 6.62 21.51 -20.05
CA TYR A 24 5.73 20.37 -19.80
C TYR A 24 4.41 20.78 -19.13
N ALA A 25 3.33 20.83 -19.91
CA ALA A 25 1.97 21.00 -19.40
C ALA A 25 1.51 19.68 -18.78
N VAL A 26 1.47 19.63 -17.45
CA VAL A 26 0.69 18.68 -16.68
C VAL A 26 -0.78 19.01 -16.93
N SER A 27 -1.60 18.03 -17.34
CA SER A 27 -3.08 18.03 -17.37
C SER A 27 -3.78 19.39 -17.26
N ASP A 28 -4.53 19.80 -18.30
CA ASP A 28 -5.28 21.08 -18.45
C ASP A 28 -6.28 21.44 -17.32
N THR A 29 -6.34 20.66 -16.24
CA THR A 29 -7.25 20.83 -15.10
C THR A 29 -6.55 21.19 -13.79
N TRP A 30 -5.22 21.19 -13.71
CA TRP A 30 -4.50 21.47 -12.45
C TRP A 30 -3.80 22.82 -12.51
N SER A 31 -4.15 23.69 -11.56
CA SER A 31 -3.67 25.08 -11.47
C SER A 31 -2.16 25.14 -11.60
N SER A 32 -1.69 25.87 -12.59
CA SER A 32 -0.28 26.14 -12.84
C SER A 32 0.32 26.92 -11.68
N CYS A 33 0.80 26.21 -10.65
CA CYS A 33 1.64 26.79 -9.62
C CYS A 33 3.02 27.09 -10.23
N GLY A 34 3.35 28.39 -10.28
CA GLY A 34 4.45 28.92 -11.07
C GLY A 34 5.81 28.30 -10.79
N SER A 35 6.59 28.09 -11.85
CA SER A 35 8.05 27.83 -11.89
C SER A 35 8.65 26.66 -11.07
N ILE A 36 7.92 26.03 -10.15
CA ILE A 36 8.42 24.99 -9.24
C ILE A 36 7.42 23.82 -9.23
N PRO A 37 7.83 22.59 -9.56
CA PRO A 37 6.94 21.43 -9.51
C PRO A 37 6.52 21.10 -8.07
N SER A 38 5.34 20.48 -7.93
CA SER A 38 4.85 20.01 -6.64
C SER A 38 5.88 19.14 -5.92
N ARG A 39 6.14 19.49 -4.66
CA ARG A 39 6.89 18.67 -3.69
C ARG A 39 6.01 17.70 -2.91
N SER A 40 4.70 17.77 -3.10
CA SER A 40 3.76 16.86 -2.46
C SER A 40 3.72 15.55 -3.22
N GLY A 41 3.80 14.47 -2.47
CA GLY A 41 3.65 13.11 -2.95
C GLY A 41 2.79 12.29 -2.00
N THR A 42 2.26 11.19 -2.50
CA THR A 42 1.50 10.24 -1.69
C THR A 42 1.80 8.81 -2.08
N THR A 43 1.72 7.91 -1.12
CA THR A 43 1.78 6.47 -1.35
C THR A 43 0.39 5.95 -1.73
N ALA A 44 0.36 4.83 -2.45
CA ALA A 44 -0.86 4.14 -2.81
C ALA A 44 -0.65 2.62 -2.70
N CYS A 45 -1.41 1.99 -1.83
CA CYS A 45 -1.54 0.54 -1.75
C CYS A 45 -2.99 0.19 -2.06
N VAL A 46 -3.20 -0.63 -3.09
CA VAL A 46 -4.52 -0.97 -3.62
C VAL A 46 -4.72 -2.48 -3.59
N VAL A 47 -5.92 -2.90 -3.19
CA VAL A 47 -6.40 -4.27 -3.33
C VAL A 47 -7.65 -4.27 -4.20
N LEU A 48 -7.65 -5.13 -5.22
CA LEU A 48 -8.81 -5.42 -6.06
C LEU A 48 -9.22 -6.87 -5.83
N LEU A 49 -10.49 -7.10 -5.52
CA LEU A 49 -11.06 -8.43 -5.42
C LEU A 49 -12.03 -8.65 -6.57
N ARG A 50 -11.80 -9.71 -7.36
CA ARG A 50 -12.64 -10.03 -8.52
C ARG A 50 -12.53 -11.51 -8.87
N ARG A 51 -13.66 -12.19 -9.06
CA ARG A 51 -13.73 -13.59 -9.53
C ARG A 51 -12.82 -14.55 -8.74
N GLY A 52 -12.90 -14.51 -7.40
CA GLY A 52 -12.13 -15.41 -6.54
C GLY A 52 -10.62 -15.15 -6.50
N ARG A 53 -10.16 -14.04 -7.06
CA ARG A 53 -8.74 -13.62 -7.03
C ARG A 53 -8.59 -12.26 -6.35
N LEU A 54 -7.43 -12.09 -5.73
CA LEU A 54 -6.99 -10.87 -5.08
C LEU A 54 -5.79 -10.34 -5.86
N TRP A 55 -5.84 -9.08 -6.28
CA TRP A 55 -4.70 -8.40 -6.88
C TRP A 55 -4.27 -7.27 -5.97
N THR A 56 -2.96 -7.13 -5.80
CA THR A 56 -2.37 -5.99 -5.10
C THR A 56 -1.63 -5.11 -6.10
N ALA A 57 -1.63 -3.81 -5.85
CA ALA A 57 -0.81 -2.85 -6.57
C ALA A 57 -0.24 -1.84 -5.56
N ASN A 58 1.08 -1.74 -5.46
CA ASN A 58 1.74 -0.90 -4.47
C ASN A 58 2.64 0.15 -5.13
N CYS A 59 2.60 1.38 -4.64
CA CYS A 59 3.48 2.48 -5.00
C CYS A 59 3.81 3.26 -3.72
N GLY A 60 5.02 3.12 -3.21
CA GLY A 60 5.43 3.65 -1.89
C GLY A 60 5.69 2.57 -0.84
N ASP A 61 5.66 2.96 0.44
CA ASP A 61 5.99 2.14 1.60
C ASP A 61 4.78 1.73 2.46
N SER A 62 3.58 2.19 2.12
CA SER A 62 2.34 1.50 2.51
C SER A 62 2.40 0.02 2.10
N THR A 63 1.82 -0.88 2.89
CA THR A 63 1.87 -2.32 2.60
C THR A 63 0.54 -3.04 2.76
N CYS A 64 0.43 -4.21 2.13
CA CYS A 64 -0.69 -5.13 2.27
C CYS A 64 -0.19 -6.45 2.85
N VAL A 65 -0.90 -6.96 3.86
CA VAL A 65 -0.71 -8.28 4.45
C VAL A 65 -1.93 -9.14 4.13
N LEU A 66 -1.71 -10.42 3.83
CA LEU A 66 -2.74 -11.44 3.67
C LEU A 66 -2.80 -12.33 4.92
N GLY A 67 -4.01 -12.65 5.34
CA GLY A 67 -4.31 -13.68 6.31
C GLY A 67 -4.57 -14.99 5.59
N ILE A 68 -3.74 -15.99 5.87
CA ILE A 68 -3.84 -17.35 5.30
C ILE A 68 -4.21 -18.30 6.42
N ARG A 69 -5.16 -19.20 6.14
CA ARG A 69 -5.49 -20.30 7.05
C ARG A 69 -4.44 -21.38 6.89
N VAL A 70 -3.73 -21.70 7.96
CA VAL A 70 -2.72 -22.77 7.96
C VAL A 70 -3.15 -23.85 8.94
N GLY A 71 -3.02 -25.11 8.54
CA GLY A 71 -3.59 -26.23 9.28
C GLY A 71 -5.08 -26.40 9.01
N GLY A 72 -5.58 -27.58 9.34
CA GLY A 72 -6.97 -27.99 9.15
C GLY A 72 -7.08 -28.98 8.02
N LEU A 73 -7.84 -30.06 8.25
CA LEU A 73 -8.11 -31.06 7.24
C LEU A 73 -8.72 -30.37 6.02
N CYS A 74 -7.98 -30.40 4.92
CA CYS A 74 -8.47 -30.08 3.60
C CYS A 74 -9.57 -31.10 3.26
N SER A 75 -10.79 -30.60 3.03
CA SER A 75 -11.82 -31.19 2.18
C SER A 75 -12.25 -32.65 2.42
N PHE A 76 -13.56 -32.81 2.69
CA PHE A 76 -14.37 -33.94 2.18
C PHE A 76 -14.26 -35.32 2.83
N ASP A 77 -14.02 -35.41 4.14
CA ASP A 77 -14.52 -36.57 4.88
C ASP A 77 -15.00 -36.17 6.28
N SER A 78 -16.31 -35.97 6.41
CA SER A 78 -16.99 -35.67 7.67
C SER A 78 -17.05 -36.88 8.63
N SER A 79 -16.42 -38.02 8.31
CA SER A 79 -16.55 -39.24 9.13
C SER A 79 -15.42 -39.52 10.12
N ILE A 80 -14.29 -38.79 10.11
CA ILE A 80 -13.10 -39.14 10.93
C ILE A 80 -12.76 -38.14 12.06
N VAL A 81 -13.52 -37.07 12.27
CA VAL A 81 -13.10 -35.98 13.20
C VAL A 81 -13.49 -36.20 14.68
N ASN A 82 -13.92 -37.40 15.10
CA ASN A 82 -14.40 -37.61 16.48
C ASN A 82 -13.43 -38.31 17.45
N LEU A 83 -12.17 -38.59 17.10
CA LEU A 83 -11.34 -39.44 17.98
C LEU A 83 -10.09 -38.83 18.62
N PHE A 84 -9.57 -37.69 18.18
CA PHE A 84 -8.35 -37.14 18.83
C PHE A 84 -8.31 -35.61 18.79
N ASN A 85 -8.62 -35.00 19.94
CA ASN A 85 -8.03 -33.79 20.55
C ASN A 85 -9.09 -32.96 21.29
N SER A 86 -9.26 -33.25 22.57
CA SER A 86 -10.14 -32.58 23.52
C SER A 86 -9.52 -31.34 24.20
N ASP A 87 -8.30 -30.92 23.83
CA ASP A 87 -7.55 -29.97 24.67
C ASP A 87 -7.15 -28.65 23.96
N LEU A 88 -7.69 -28.42 22.75
CA LEU A 88 -7.67 -27.11 22.06
C LEU A 88 -9.04 -26.89 21.43
N GLU A 89 -9.88 -26.09 22.06
CA GLU A 89 -11.25 -25.76 21.62
C GLU A 89 -11.33 -25.46 20.11
N GLY A 90 -11.81 -26.43 19.34
CA GLY A 90 -12.45 -26.29 18.02
C GLY A 90 -11.62 -25.73 16.85
N ARG A 91 -10.33 -25.41 17.01
CA ARG A 91 -9.54 -24.79 15.94
C ARG A 91 -8.90 -25.84 15.03
N SER A 92 -9.53 -26.07 13.89
CA SER A 92 -8.92 -26.85 12.80
C SER A 92 -7.69 -26.11 12.21
N TRP A 93 -7.61 -24.78 12.30
CA TRP A 93 -6.57 -23.96 11.62
C TRP A 93 -6.08 -22.77 12.47
N TYR A 94 -4.91 -22.21 12.11
CA TYR A 94 -4.33 -20.99 12.70
C TYR A 94 -4.06 -19.90 11.65
N PRO A 95 -4.17 -18.60 12.01
CA PRO A 95 -3.96 -17.49 11.08
C PRO A 95 -2.46 -17.21 10.89
N ALA A 96 -1.97 -17.34 9.65
CA ALA A 96 -0.65 -16.86 9.24
C ALA A 96 -0.77 -15.51 8.52
N GLY A 97 0.19 -14.61 8.76
CA GLY A 97 0.28 -13.32 8.08
C GLY A 97 1.43 -13.29 7.08
N ILE A 98 1.14 -13.05 5.80
CA ILE A 98 2.15 -12.95 4.73
C ILE A 98 2.07 -11.58 4.06
N ARG A 99 3.22 -10.93 3.82
CA ARG A 99 3.27 -9.65 3.10
C ARG A 99 2.96 -9.85 1.62
N ALA A 100 1.84 -9.32 1.15
CA ALA A 100 1.43 -9.31 -0.26
C ALA A 100 1.91 -8.09 -1.04
N THR A 101 2.55 -7.11 -0.41
CA THR A 101 3.36 -6.07 -1.08
C THR A 101 4.70 -5.89 -0.38
N SER A 102 5.70 -5.35 -1.10
CA SER A 102 6.98 -4.93 -0.52
C SER A 102 7.05 -3.40 -0.55
N PRO A 103 7.56 -2.75 0.50
CA PRO A 103 7.73 -1.30 0.51
C PRO A 103 8.82 -0.90 -0.49
N HIS A 104 8.61 0.23 -1.19
CA HIS A 104 9.58 0.79 -2.14
C HIS A 104 10.64 1.64 -1.45
N SER A 105 11.25 1.09 -0.40
CA SER A 105 12.39 1.71 0.25
C SER A 105 13.58 1.78 -0.69
N LEU A 106 14.55 2.65 -0.40
CA LEU A 106 15.79 2.82 -1.16
C LEU A 106 16.76 1.64 -0.98
N ASN A 107 16.32 0.44 -1.37
CA ASN A 107 17.13 -0.77 -1.49
C ASN A 107 18.02 -0.72 -2.75
N ALA A 108 18.92 -1.70 -2.92
CA ALA A 108 19.88 -1.70 -4.03
C ALA A 108 19.23 -1.58 -5.42
N ARG A 109 18.10 -2.27 -5.64
CA ARG A 109 17.35 -2.23 -6.90
C ARG A 109 16.73 -0.85 -7.15
N GLU A 110 16.08 -0.28 -6.13
CA GLU A 110 15.43 1.03 -6.24
C GLU A 110 16.47 2.16 -6.40
N ARG A 111 17.62 2.09 -5.70
CA ARG A 111 18.72 3.05 -5.88
C ARG A 111 19.31 3.00 -7.29
N ALA A 112 19.49 1.80 -7.85
CA ALA A 112 19.96 1.64 -9.22
C ALA A 112 18.96 2.22 -10.23
N ARG A 113 17.65 2.07 -10.01
CA ARG A 113 16.64 2.76 -10.83
C ARG A 113 16.76 4.28 -10.70
N VAL A 114 16.76 4.81 -9.48
CA VAL A 114 16.82 6.25 -9.22
C VAL A 114 18.02 6.87 -9.96
N ALA A 115 19.20 6.25 -9.86
CA ALA A 115 20.39 6.70 -10.56
C ALA A 115 20.23 6.66 -12.09
N ARG A 116 19.71 5.55 -12.63
CA ARG A 116 19.46 5.39 -14.08
C ARG A 116 18.47 6.43 -14.61
N ASP A 117 17.47 6.82 -13.84
CA ASP A 117 16.46 7.80 -14.24
C ASP A 117 16.90 9.25 -13.94
N GLY A 118 18.16 9.47 -13.55
CA GLY A 118 18.79 10.79 -13.38
C GLY A 118 18.63 11.41 -11.99
N GLY A 119 18.16 10.64 -11.02
CA GLY A 119 18.09 11.03 -9.61
C GLY A 119 19.38 10.72 -8.85
N GLN A 120 19.45 11.24 -7.62
CA GLN A 120 20.56 11.00 -6.70
C GLN A 120 20.03 10.52 -5.36
N VAL A 121 20.84 9.74 -4.65
CA VAL A 121 20.53 9.27 -3.30
C VAL A 121 21.68 9.68 -2.38
N ALA A 122 21.35 10.31 -1.27
CA ALA A 122 22.30 10.69 -0.23
C ALA A 122 21.80 10.21 1.13
N MET A 123 22.71 10.03 2.08
CA MET A 123 22.32 9.75 3.46
C MET A 123 21.95 11.05 4.16
N ASP A 124 20.91 11.02 4.99
CA ASP A 124 20.62 12.11 5.90
C ASP A 124 21.53 12.07 7.15
N SER A 125 21.32 13.01 8.07
CA SER A 125 22.08 13.09 9.32
C SER A 125 21.88 11.89 10.25
N ARG A 126 20.86 11.07 10.04
CA ARG A 126 20.57 9.84 10.79
C ARG A 126 21.15 8.59 10.11
N GLY A 127 21.73 8.74 8.93
CA GLY A 127 22.24 7.64 8.11
C GLY A 127 21.18 6.98 7.23
N ASP A 128 19.97 7.54 7.16
CA ASP A 128 18.89 6.99 6.35
C ASP A 128 19.05 7.47 4.90
N PRO A 129 18.94 6.57 3.90
CA PRO A 129 19.02 6.96 2.51
C PRO A 129 17.80 7.78 2.11
N ARG A 130 18.03 8.86 1.35
CA ARG A 130 16.98 9.71 0.79
C ARG A 130 17.28 10.09 -0.65
N VAL A 131 16.24 10.11 -1.48
CA VAL A 131 16.28 10.74 -2.81
C VAL A 131 16.52 12.23 -2.62
N VAL A 132 17.48 12.74 -3.38
CA VAL A 132 17.97 14.12 -3.27
C VAL A 132 17.10 15.04 -4.11
N PHE A 133 16.52 16.04 -3.46
CA PHE A 133 15.96 17.20 -4.12
C PHE A 133 17.08 18.18 -4.48
N THR A 134 17.21 18.47 -5.77
CA THR A 134 18.21 19.43 -6.25
C THR A 134 17.54 20.75 -6.58
N TRP A 135 17.95 21.81 -5.88
CA TRP A 135 17.40 23.14 -6.00
C TRP A 135 18.39 24.13 -6.61
N CYS A 136 17.86 25.14 -7.29
CA CYS A 136 18.63 26.27 -7.79
C CYS A 136 17.84 27.57 -7.52
N ASP A 137 18.49 28.57 -6.95
CA ASP A 137 17.88 29.84 -6.54
C ASP A 137 17.28 30.65 -7.70
N ARG A 138 17.67 30.34 -8.94
CA ARG A 138 17.13 30.96 -10.16
C ARG A 138 15.98 30.16 -10.77
N HIS A 139 15.42 29.20 -10.03
CA HIS A 139 14.31 28.33 -10.43
C HIS A 139 14.45 27.76 -11.86
N CYS A 140 15.66 27.37 -12.25
CA CYS A 140 15.93 26.80 -13.57
C CYS A 140 15.48 25.33 -13.69
N TRP A 141 14.27 25.04 -13.19
CA TRP A 141 13.74 23.69 -13.05
C TRP A 141 13.52 23.01 -14.41
N ALA A 142 12.91 23.72 -15.35
CA ALA A 142 12.58 23.17 -16.67
C ALA A 142 13.80 22.84 -17.54
N ARG A 143 15.00 23.31 -17.15
CA ARG A 143 16.27 23.15 -17.89
C ARG A 143 17.44 22.87 -16.96
N GLN A 144 17.26 21.98 -15.98
CA GLN A 144 18.30 21.64 -14.99
C GLN A 144 19.63 21.21 -15.62
N SER A 145 19.59 20.52 -16.76
CA SER A 145 20.78 20.07 -17.50
C SER A 145 21.57 21.22 -18.14
N ARG A 146 20.92 22.39 -18.38
CA ARG A 146 21.54 23.59 -18.94
C ARG A 146 21.71 24.72 -17.92
N CYS A 147 21.39 24.47 -16.66
CA CYS A 147 21.54 25.45 -15.59
C CYS A 147 23.01 25.48 -15.13
N SER A 148 23.68 26.62 -15.35
CA SER A 148 25.05 26.90 -14.90
C SER A 148 25.13 27.45 -13.48
N HIS A 149 24.00 27.79 -12.86
CA HIS A 149 23.97 28.33 -11.49
C HIS A 149 24.29 27.26 -10.45
N ARG A 150 24.73 27.72 -9.26
CA ARG A 150 24.97 26.85 -8.10
C ARG A 150 23.70 26.07 -7.75
N LYS A 151 23.88 24.78 -7.50
CA LYS A 151 22.83 23.86 -7.08
C LYS A 151 23.00 23.48 -5.62
N SER A 152 21.91 23.44 -4.89
CA SER A 152 21.84 22.93 -3.52
C SER A 152 21.18 21.56 -3.54
N HIS A 153 21.73 20.62 -2.77
CA HIS A 153 21.29 19.23 -2.74
C HIS A 153 20.75 18.89 -1.34
N TYR A 154 19.50 18.47 -1.27
CA TYR A 154 18.80 18.19 -0.02
C TYR A 154 18.30 16.74 0.01
N PRO A 155 18.79 15.89 0.91
CA PRO A 155 18.23 14.56 1.14
C PRO A 155 16.77 14.69 1.60
N CYS A 156 15.80 14.36 0.74
CA CYS A 156 14.41 14.74 0.94
C CYS A 156 13.52 13.53 1.26
N LEU A 157 13.45 12.55 0.36
CA LEU A 157 12.43 11.51 0.39
C LEU A 157 13.04 10.12 0.65
N ASN A 158 12.54 9.38 1.64
CA ASN A 158 13.02 8.05 2.02
C ASN A 158 12.40 6.89 1.21
N ILE A 159 11.46 7.18 0.31
CA ILE A 159 10.84 6.23 -0.62
C ILE A 159 11.26 6.51 -2.07
N ALA A 160 11.28 5.46 -2.89
CA ALA A 160 11.69 5.54 -4.28
C ALA A 160 10.51 5.59 -5.27
N ARG A 161 9.28 5.38 -4.78
CA ARG A 161 8.05 5.40 -5.58
C ARG A 161 6.92 6.09 -4.85
N SER A 162 6.16 6.90 -5.57
CA SER A 162 5.00 7.64 -5.07
C SER A 162 4.19 8.20 -6.24
N LEU A 163 2.98 8.65 -5.94
CA LEU A 163 2.20 9.52 -6.83
C LEU A 163 2.52 10.97 -6.50
N GLY A 164 2.69 11.81 -7.52
CA GLY A 164 3.14 13.19 -7.34
C GLY A 164 4.66 13.30 -7.42
N ASP A 165 5.29 13.97 -6.45
CA ASP A 165 6.75 14.17 -6.39
C ASP A 165 7.35 14.62 -7.72
N PHE A 166 6.68 15.57 -8.38
CA PHE A 166 7.05 16.04 -9.72
C PHE A 166 8.41 16.76 -9.75
N TRP A 167 8.91 17.17 -8.59
CA TRP A 167 10.29 17.58 -8.39
C TRP A 167 11.31 16.48 -8.70
N SER A 168 10.94 15.22 -8.86
CA SER A 168 11.90 14.18 -9.20
C SER A 168 12.19 14.09 -10.70
N PHE A 169 11.58 14.95 -11.53
CA PHE A 169 11.78 14.95 -12.98
C PHE A 169 13.20 15.33 -13.38
N SER A 170 13.82 14.48 -14.18
CA SER A 170 15.08 14.77 -14.87
C SER A 170 14.83 15.16 -16.33
N SER A 171 15.18 16.39 -16.67
CA SER A 171 15.14 16.88 -18.06
C SER A 171 16.14 16.17 -19.00
N GLU A 172 17.14 15.49 -18.44
CA GLU A 172 18.16 14.75 -19.20
C GLU A 172 17.64 13.39 -19.66
N THR A 173 17.02 12.64 -18.76
CA THR A 173 16.47 11.30 -19.04
C THR A 173 15.01 11.36 -19.53
N GLY A 174 14.32 12.49 -19.30
CA GLY A 174 12.89 12.62 -19.54
C GLY A 174 12.02 11.78 -18.61
N ARG A 175 12.57 11.35 -17.46
CA ARG A 175 11.91 10.46 -16.49
C ARG A 175 11.89 11.06 -15.09
N PHE A 176 11.00 10.53 -14.26
CA PHE A 176 10.96 10.83 -12.83
C PHE A 176 11.84 9.84 -12.07
N ALA A 177 12.74 10.35 -11.24
CA ALA A 177 13.55 9.53 -10.35
C ALA A 177 12.70 8.84 -9.27
N VAL A 178 11.64 9.52 -8.81
CA VAL A 178 10.61 8.93 -7.95
C VAL A 178 9.51 8.42 -8.89
N SER A 179 9.44 7.10 -9.04
CA SER A 179 8.57 6.48 -10.04
C SER A 179 7.16 6.29 -9.49
N CYS A 180 6.14 6.56 -10.30
CA CYS A 180 4.77 6.20 -9.96
C CYS A 180 4.40 4.77 -10.38
N ASP A 181 5.31 3.98 -10.97
CA ASP A 181 5.01 2.65 -11.52
C ASP A 181 4.76 1.63 -10.38
N PRO A 182 3.56 1.05 -10.25
CA PRO A 182 3.27 0.16 -9.14
C PRO A 182 3.79 -1.27 -9.36
N ASP A 183 4.20 -1.92 -8.27
CA ASP A 183 4.43 -3.36 -8.25
C ASP A 183 3.08 -4.07 -8.09
N ILE A 184 2.74 -4.95 -9.04
CA ILE A 184 1.44 -5.65 -9.10
C ILE A 184 1.63 -7.15 -8.84
N ARG A 185 0.82 -7.73 -7.95
CA ARG A 185 0.77 -9.18 -7.68
C ARG A 185 -0.65 -9.72 -7.72
N SER A 186 -0.81 -11.03 -7.90
CA SER A 186 -2.11 -11.71 -7.87
C SER A 186 -2.05 -12.98 -7.04
N PHE A 187 -3.14 -13.27 -6.32
CA PHE A 187 -3.29 -14.40 -5.42
C PHE A 187 -4.66 -15.07 -5.67
N SER A 188 -4.72 -16.39 -5.51
CA SER A 188 -5.95 -17.17 -5.58
C SER A 188 -6.56 -17.26 -4.18
N ILE A 189 -7.76 -16.72 -3.98
CA ILE A 189 -8.36 -16.69 -2.64
C ILE A 189 -8.61 -18.11 -2.11
N ALA A 190 -9.04 -19.02 -2.99
CA ALA A 190 -9.31 -20.41 -2.64
C ALA A 190 -8.00 -21.20 -2.48
N ASP A 191 -7.15 -21.23 -3.52
CA ASP A 191 -5.96 -22.09 -3.52
C ASP A 191 -4.93 -21.66 -2.45
N ASP A 192 -4.82 -20.35 -2.21
CA ASP A 192 -3.92 -19.80 -1.18
C ASP A 192 -4.59 -19.72 0.21
N ASN A 193 -5.80 -20.28 0.38
CA ASN A 193 -6.56 -20.32 1.63
C ASN A 193 -6.67 -18.94 2.34
N ILE A 194 -6.91 -17.88 1.57
CA ILE A 194 -6.95 -16.51 2.08
C ILE A 194 -8.26 -16.28 2.84
N PHE A 195 -8.16 -15.76 4.07
CA PHE A 195 -9.32 -15.40 4.90
C PHE A 195 -9.47 -13.91 5.13
N ALA A 196 -8.40 -13.14 4.98
CA ALA A 196 -8.43 -11.70 5.18
C ALA A 196 -7.28 -11.01 4.44
N CYS A 197 -7.39 -9.71 4.25
CA CYS A 197 -6.25 -8.85 3.94
C CYS A 197 -6.32 -7.55 4.73
N CYS A 198 -5.16 -6.97 5.01
CA CYS A 198 -5.02 -5.69 5.71
C CYS A 198 -4.09 -4.79 4.91
N LEU A 199 -4.60 -3.66 4.42
CA LEU A 199 -3.79 -2.57 3.91
C LEU A 199 -3.44 -1.65 5.08
N HIS A 200 -2.19 -1.24 5.20
CA HIS A 200 -1.78 -0.32 6.25
C HIS A 200 -0.63 0.60 5.83
N SER A 201 -0.55 1.78 6.44
CA SER A 201 0.58 2.69 6.30
C SER A 201 1.80 2.16 7.05
N ASP A 202 2.95 2.75 6.79
CA ASP A 202 4.20 2.52 7.52
C ASP A 202 4.12 2.88 9.02
N GLY A 203 3.18 3.77 9.40
CA GLY A 203 2.84 4.05 10.80
C GLY A 203 2.27 2.84 11.58
N VAL A 204 1.87 1.76 10.90
CA VAL A 204 1.56 0.47 11.54
C VAL A 204 2.83 -0.39 11.62
N ALA A 205 3.41 -0.47 12.82
CA ALA A 205 4.67 -1.15 13.10
C ALA A 205 4.51 -2.61 13.55
N LEU A 206 3.29 -3.13 13.55
CA LEU A 206 2.99 -4.52 13.88
C LEU A 206 3.56 -5.49 12.83
N SER A 207 3.94 -6.69 13.26
CA SER A 207 4.33 -7.75 12.33
C SER A 207 3.12 -8.27 11.55
N PRO A 208 3.31 -8.83 10.34
CA PRO A 208 2.23 -9.46 9.57
C PRO A 208 1.42 -10.48 10.38
N ALA A 209 2.11 -11.30 11.19
CA ALA A 209 1.49 -12.29 12.05
C ALA A 209 0.65 -11.65 13.16
N ALA A 210 1.15 -10.56 13.78
CA ALA A 210 0.40 -9.83 14.80
C ALA A 210 -0.88 -9.21 14.21
N ILE A 211 -0.78 -8.55 13.05
CA ILE A 211 -1.94 -7.96 12.34
C ILE A 211 -3.01 -9.03 12.09
N MET A 212 -2.62 -10.18 11.54
CA MET A 212 -3.59 -11.24 11.21
C MET A 212 -4.13 -11.96 12.44
N LYS A 213 -3.34 -12.08 13.51
CA LYS A 213 -3.84 -12.58 14.80
C LYS A 213 -4.90 -11.65 15.38
N THR A 214 -4.70 -10.33 15.33
CA THR A 214 -5.66 -9.32 15.79
C THR A 214 -6.95 -9.35 14.98
N ILE A 215 -6.86 -9.35 13.64
CA ILE A 215 -8.04 -9.42 12.77
C ILE A 215 -8.80 -10.73 13.03
N ASN A 216 -8.09 -11.85 13.13
CA ASN A 216 -8.71 -13.14 13.39
C ASN A 216 -9.42 -13.17 14.75
N ALA A 217 -8.77 -12.71 15.84
CA ALA A 217 -9.36 -12.69 17.17
C ALA A 217 -10.65 -11.84 17.22
N SER A 218 -10.60 -10.62 16.69
CA SER A 218 -11.77 -9.74 16.64
C SER A 218 -12.94 -10.32 15.84
N ALA A 219 -12.66 -11.06 14.76
CA ALA A 219 -13.69 -11.72 13.97
C ALA A 219 -14.33 -12.95 14.65
N PHE A 220 -13.66 -13.57 15.63
CA PHE A 220 -14.24 -14.67 16.42
C PHE A 220 -15.10 -14.16 17.56
N GLU A 221 -14.66 -13.11 18.25
CA GLU A 221 -15.44 -12.51 19.34
C GLU A 221 -16.78 -11.92 18.82
N ASP A 222 -16.81 -11.44 17.57
CA ASP A 222 -18.06 -11.05 16.88
C ASP A 222 -19.05 -12.22 16.73
N LYS A 223 -18.58 -13.48 16.66
CA LYS A 223 -19.46 -14.65 16.54
C LYS A 223 -20.03 -15.12 17.88
N GLU A 224 -19.38 -14.80 19.00
CA GLU A 224 -19.87 -15.14 20.34
C GLU A 224 -20.81 -14.06 20.88
N ASN A 225 -20.59 -12.79 20.53
CA ASN A 225 -21.45 -11.66 20.90
C ASN A 225 -22.59 -11.40 19.90
N ILE A 226 -23.32 -12.44 19.47
CA ILE A 226 -24.44 -12.35 18.51
C ILE A 226 -25.53 -11.34 18.98
N PHE A 227 -25.57 -11.01 20.27
CA PHE A 227 -26.51 -10.09 20.89
C PHE A 227 -26.06 -8.61 20.91
N GLU A 228 -24.83 -8.27 20.51
CA GLU A 228 -24.38 -6.88 20.37
C GLU A 228 -24.47 -6.42 18.90
N GLU A 229 -25.33 -5.44 18.60
CA GLU A 229 -25.53 -4.87 17.24
C GLU A 229 -24.30 -4.16 16.63
N ARG A 230 -23.17 -4.11 17.35
CA ARG A 230 -22.01 -3.30 16.94
C ARG A 230 -20.92 -4.18 16.35
N ALA A 231 -20.98 -4.38 15.02
CA ALA A 231 -19.90 -5.02 14.26
C ALA A 231 -18.54 -4.39 14.64
N ARG A 232 -17.62 -5.19 15.19
CA ARG A 232 -16.32 -4.66 15.62
C ARG A 232 -15.52 -4.20 14.42
N ASN A 233 -14.83 -3.08 14.61
CA ASN A 233 -13.98 -2.51 13.59
C ASN A 233 -12.59 -3.17 13.67
N HIS A 234 -12.35 -4.20 12.84
CA HIS A 234 -11.06 -4.91 12.81
C HIS A 234 -9.87 -3.97 12.59
N ALA A 235 -10.03 -2.92 11.78
CA ALA A 235 -8.97 -1.94 11.56
C ALA A 235 -8.68 -1.13 12.82
N MET A 236 -9.72 -0.75 13.59
CA MET A 236 -9.55 -0.08 14.88
C MET A 236 -8.75 -0.95 15.85
N GLU A 237 -9.04 -2.25 15.91
CA GLU A 237 -8.32 -3.17 16.78
C GLU A 237 -6.84 -3.26 16.40
N VAL A 238 -6.52 -3.29 15.10
CA VAL A 238 -5.13 -3.20 14.61
C VAL A 238 -4.47 -1.90 15.07
N ILE A 239 -5.16 -0.76 14.99
CA ILE A 239 -4.62 0.54 15.44
C ILE A 239 -4.41 0.58 16.95
N ILE A 240 -5.33 0.02 17.74
CA ILE A 240 -5.21 -0.08 19.21
C ILE A 240 -3.98 -0.92 19.58
N GLN A 241 -3.85 -2.12 19.00
CA GLN A 241 -2.69 -3.00 19.24
C GLN A 241 -1.38 -2.33 18.79
N ASN A 242 -1.39 -1.60 17.68
CA ASN A 242 -0.22 -0.85 17.21
C ASN A 242 0.18 0.25 18.21
N ARG A 243 -0.79 1.01 18.75
CA ARG A 243 -0.54 2.03 19.78
C ARG A 243 0.03 1.44 21.06
N HIS A 244 -0.45 0.28 21.48
CA HIS A 244 0.12 -0.43 22.63
C HIS A 244 1.57 -0.86 22.37
N TYR A 245 1.85 -1.43 21.18
CA TYR A 245 3.19 -1.82 20.78
C TYR A 245 4.18 -0.65 20.69
N LEU A 246 3.71 0.52 20.22
CA LEU A 246 4.50 1.75 20.11
C LEU A 246 4.62 2.54 21.43
N ARG A 247 3.94 2.14 22.51
CA ARG A 247 3.87 2.92 23.76
C ARG A 247 5.25 3.24 24.35
N SER A 248 6.18 2.28 24.27
CA SER A 248 7.56 2.40 24.76
C SER A 248 8.57 2.77 23.68
N ARG A 249 8.12 3.09 22.45
CA ARG A 249 8.99 3.36 21.31
C ARG A 249 9.00 4.85 20.97
N PRO A 250 10.15 5.40 20.55
CA PRO A 250 10.27 6.83 20.22
C PRO A 250 9.62 7.18 18.87
N TYR A 251 9.34 6.19 18.01
CA TYR A 251 8.77 6.39 16.69
C TYR A 251 7.25 6.39 16.73
N ARG A 252 6.63 7.50 16.30
CA ARG A 252 5.18 7.61 16.09
C ARG A 252 4.93 8.31 14.77
N ASP A 253 4.08 7.71 13.97
CA ASP A 253 3.65 8.24 12.69
C ASP A 253 2.13 8.09 12.54
N ASN A 254 1.56 8.70 11.51
CA ASN A 254 0.17 8.54 11.14
C ASN A 254 -0.10 7.08 10.75
N ALA A 255 -0.84 6.38 11.61
CA ALA A 255 -1.23 5.00 11.39
C ALA A 255 -2.62 4.94 10.76
N ALA A 256 -2.70 4.36 9.57
CA ALA A 256 -3.95 4.08 8.88
C ALA A 256 -4.01 2.60 8.51
N ALA A 257 -5.19 1.98 8.61
CA ALA A 257 -5.43 0.59 8.29
C ALA A 257 -6.81 0.39 7.66
N VAL A 258 -6.89 -0.53 6.70
CA VAL A 258 -8.12 -1.05 6.11
C VAL A 258 -8.06 -2.57 6.21
N ALA A 259 -8.97 -3.17 6.96
CA ALA A 259 -9.07 -4.61 7.14
C ALA A 259 -10.27 -5.15 6.34
N VAL A 260 -10.05 -6.23 5.60
CA VAL A 260 -11.07 -6.90 4.79
C VAL A 260 -11.09 -8.36 5.17
N SER A 261 -12.22 -8.84 5.69
CA SER A 261 -12.47 -10.25 5.98
C SER A 261 -13.17 -10.90 4.78
N ILE A 262 -12.73 -12.09 4.39
CA ILE A 262 -13.23 -12.83 3.22
C ILE A 262 -13.94 -14.09 3.69
N PHE A 263 -15.23 -14.18 3.37
CA PHE A 263 -16.08 -15.30 3.71
C PHE A 263 -16.50 -16.06 2.44
N PHE A 264 -16.53 -17.38 2.53
CA PHE A 264 -17.16 -18.22 1.52
C PHE A 264 -18.58 -18.50 1.98
N VAL A 265 -19.57 -18.04 1.23
CA VAL A 265 -20.96 -18.42 1.45
C VAL A 265 -21.18 -19.74 0.72
N LEU A 266 -21.50 -20.81 1.46
CA LEU A 266 -21.85 -22.08 0.86
C LEU A 266 -23.13 -21.91 0.02
N GLY A 267 -23.06 -22.17 -1.28
CA GLY A 267 -24.22 -22.25 -2.18
C GLY A 267 -24.39 -21.11 -3.19
N THR A 268 -23.62 -20.01 -3.12
CA THR A 268 -23.57 -18.97 -4.17
C THR A 268 -22.15 -18.40 -4.26
N SER A 269 -21.77 -17.84 -5.41
CA SER A 269 -20.40 -17.34 -5.64
C SER A 269 -19.91 -16.44 -4.49
N ALA A 270 -18.69 -16.68 -4.01
CA ALA A 270 -18.06 -15.99 -2.87
C ALA A 270 -18.47 -14.51 -2.72
N GLU A 271 -19.20 -14.21 -1.64
CA GLU A 271 -19.64 -12.87 -1.32
C GLU A 271 -18.61 -12.18 -0.41
N VAL A 272 -18.02 -11.07 -0.88
CA VAL A 272 -17.05 -10.29 -0.09
C VAL A 272 -17.82 -9.29 0.78
N LYS A 273 -17.89 -9.54 2.09
CA LYS A 273 -18.47 -8.59 3.05
C LYS A 273 -17.37 -7.66 3.57
N ALA A 274 -17.38 -6.41 3.09
CA ALA A 274 -16.51 -5.35 3.62
C ALA A 274 -17.03 -4.89 4.99
N ILE A 275 -16.21 -4.94 6.04
CA ILE A 275 -16.58 -4.38 7.35
C ILE A 275 -15.63 -3.22 7.67
N ASN A 276 -16.17 -2.01 7.58
CA ASN A 276 -15.64 -0.69 7.99
C ASN A 276 -14.28 -0.24 7.43
N ALA A 277 -14.33 0.76 6.53
CA ALA A 277 -13.20 1.64 6.22
C ALA A 277 -13.12 2.76 7.27
N GLY A 278 -11.97 2.90 7.94
CA GLY A 278 -11.72 3.98 8.90
C GLY A 278 -11.43 5.35 8.27
N CYS A 279 -11.71 5.57 6.98
CA CYS A 279 -11.50 6.85 6.32
C CYS A 279 -12.55 7.10 5.23
N ASN A 280 -13.12 8.31 5.23
CA ASN A 280 -14.18 8.77 4.33
C ASN A 280 -13.80 8.63 2.84
N GLN A 281 -14.18 7.54 2.18
CA GLN A 281 -14.19 7.47 0.72
C GLN A 281 -15.40 6.69 0.17
N ARG A 282 -16.01 7.28 -0.85
CA ARG A 282 -17.25 6.88 -1.54
C ARG A 282 -16.95 5.70 -2.49
N LEU A 283 -17.69 4.60 -2.36
CA LEU A 283 -17.56 3.39 -3.18
C LEU A 283 -18.31 3.54 -4.52
N ILE A 284 -17.66 3.18 -5.64
CA ILE A 284 -18.28 3.01 -6.96
C ILE A 284 -18.36 1.50 -7.28
N ALA A 285 -19.49 1.07 -7.82
CA ALA A 285 -20.00 -0.30 -7.85
C ALA A 285 -19.33 -1.29 -8.85
N ASN A 286 -19.57 -2.58 -8.58
CA ASN A 286 -19.35 -3.80 -9.36
C ASN A 286 -17.99 -4.53 -9.30
N SER A 287 -17.04 -4.07 -8.51
CA SER A 287 -15.91 -4.85 -7.98
C SER A 287 -15.35 -4.08 -6.78
N PRO A 288 -15.27 -4.65 -5.56
CA PRO A 288 -14.78 -3.88 -4.43
C PRO A 288 -13.29 -3.57 -4.64
N VAL A 289 -12.99 -2.28 -4.75
CA VAL A 289 -11.63 -1.71 -4.79
C VAL A 289 -11.38 -1.05 -3.44
N TYR A 290 -10.31 -1.47 -2.77
CA TYR A 290 -9.85 -0.84 -1.53
C TYR A 290 -8.55 -0.11 -1.81
N LEU A 291 -8.53 1.18 -1.49
CA LEU A 291 -7.38 2.05 -1.63
C LEU A 291 -6.99 2.54 -0.25
N LEU A 292 -5.72 2.38 0.10
CA LEU A 292 -5.09 3.12 1.17
C LEU A 292 -4.08 4.09 0.57
N SER A 293 -4.25 5.37 0.87
CA SER A 293 -3.31 6.42 0.54
C SER A 293 -2.87 7.09 1.84
N ALA A 294 -1.56 7.15 2.04
CA ALA A 294 -0.93 7.89 3.13
C ALA A 294 -0.05 8.97 2.50
N GLY A 295 -0.38 10.23 2.76
CA GLY A 295 0.42 11.39 2.37
C GLY A 295 1.39 11.76 3.49
N GLY A 296 2.58 12.24 3.08
CA GLY A 296 3.55 12.91 3.95
C GLY A 296 3.43 14.42 3.90
#